data_AF-A0A518B1U5-F1
#
_entry.id   AF-A0A518B1U5-F1
#
_cell.length_a   1.000
_cell.length_b   1.000
_cell.length_c   1.000
_cell.angle_alpha   90.00
_cell.angle_beta   90.00
_cell.angle_gamma   90.00
#
_symmetry.space_group_name_H-M   'P 1'
#
loop_
_entity.id
_entity.type
_entity.pdbx_description
1 polymer ?
#
loop_
_entity_poly.entity_id
_entity_poly.type
_entity_poly.pdbx_seq_one_letter_code
_entity_poly.pdbx_strand_id
1 'polypeptide(L)'
;MPEIRGLGVRLVSALTLAVGVAIVWGFVVSWPLQMVTTALRGSGGARQLQVTGRGEPLVATWNGNNSWGGYTYEDLEGNSVDVPADQAWLSSGPLRLGVPPSHLPTWMTPVSWRNRIRGFNTTSRHPQYWYFICGDEPHPKAYFVGYERLSSQRIGFLGAYGERGEPIPAGQRFSIKGDLSHLNQLVVSPQQIQNATQPYYGSVVAGPDSIPNASVFFVTTDDSLMVVDLDRKTIKRVLEETPIRSMVMLNRSTSSAVEPMSRLLVRTNDTILEFDRDLTNPRRWGIPRELRDRPLTWIPISAEESFVTQQLPIDNSTGVEINMLYWVDPTGRIKRDRTLALRRMGPDPLTGQAWVGASLVVPCPLLIDLSILVLMPLLSYGGTEVVTYQQGLAKSLAELWPAILVVHGLGLLLAWWTLRRTARYGFGQSERSIWTVLVALGGLPFWVSFLICRHWPVLERCPQCGEETPRDRKGCVHCESELAPPKLVGTEVFA
;
A
#
# COMPACT_ATOMS: atom_id res chain seq x y z
N MET A 1 -40.20 -3.64 -34.87
CA MET A 1 -39.77 -4.19 -33.55
C MET A 1 -38.71 -5.32 -33.59
N PRO A 2 -38.49 -6.09 -34.68
CA PRO A 2 -37.38 -7.07 -34.74
C PRO A 2 -35.99 -6.44 -34.64
N GLU A 3 -35.81 -5.23 -35.19
CA GLU A 3 -34.50 -4.54 -35.23
C GLU A 3 -33.94 -4.16 -33.85
N ILE A 4 -34.80 -3.84 -32.88
CA ILE A 4 -34.38 -3.39 -31.54
C ILE A 4 -33.75 -4.55 -30.75
N ARG A 5 -34.28 -5.77 -30.89
CA ARG A 5 -33.70 -6.97 -30.25
C ARG A 5 -32.32 -7.29 -30.81
N GLY A 6 -32.11 -7.06 -32.10
CA GLY A 6 -30.80 -7.23 -32.74
C GLY A 6 -29.74 -6.27 -32.21
N LEU A 7 -30.11 -5.02 -31.92
CA LEU A 7 -29.18 -4.03 -31.39
C LEU A 7 -28.71 -4.38 -29.97
N GLY A 8 -29.63 -4.77 -29.08
CA GLY A 8 -29.30 -5.12 -27.70
C GLY A 8 -28.28 -6.27 -27.59
N VAL A 9 -28.48 -7.35 -28.36
CA VAL A 9 -27.54 -8.48 -28.39
C VAL A 9 -26.17 -8.04 -28.90
N ARG A 10 -26.11 -7.21 -29.96
CA ARG A 10 -24.85 -6.69 -30.49
C ARG A 10 -24.10 -5.82 -29.47
N LEU A 11 -24.81 -5.00 -28.71
CA LEU A 11 -24.22 -4.16 -27.67
C LEU A 11 -23.64 -5.00 -26.53
N VAL A 12 -24.34 -6.05 -26.10
CA VAL A 12 -23.82 -6.98 -25.08
C VAL A 12 -22.57 -7.68 -25.59
N SER A 13 -22.59 -8.24 -26.80
CA SER A 13 -21.40 -8.88 -27.40
C SER A 13 -20.23 -7.92 -27.54
N ALA A 14 -20.50 -6.66 -27.93
CA ALA A 14 -19.48 -5.63 -28.04
C ALA A 14 -18.89 -5.25 -26.69
N LEU A 15 -19.70 -5.16 -25.63
CA LEU A 15 -19.21 -4.95 -24.28
C LEU A 15 -18.34 -6.12 -23.82
N THR A 16 -18.77 -7.36 -24.04
CA THR A 16 -17.98 -8.56 -23.69
C THR A 16 -16.64 -8.57 -24.42
N LEU A 17 -16.63 -8.29 -25.72
CA LEU A 17 -15.40 -8.17 -26.51
C LEU A 17 -14.53 -7.01 -26.04
N ALA A 18 -15.12 -5.87 -25.67
CA ALA A 18 -14.37 -4.71 -25.20
C ALA A 18 -13.67 -5.02 -23.87
N VAL A 19 -14.33 -5.73 -22.97
CA VAL A 19 -13.71 -6.22 -21.73
C VAL A 19 -12.55 -7.18 -22.05
N GLY A 20 -12.75 -8.14 -22.95
CA GLY A 20 -11.69 -9.07 -23.37
C GLY A 20 -10.48 -8.35 -24.00
N VAL A 21 -10.73 -7.40 -24.91
CA VAL A 21 -9.68 -6.59 -25.54
C VAL A 21 -8.97 -5.74 -24.49
N ALA A 22 -9.68 -5.12 -23.55
CA ALA A 22 -9.08 -4.33 -22.49
C ALA A 22 -8.13 -5.15 -21.61
N ILE A 23 -8.51 -6.39 -21.26
CA ILE A 23 -7.67 -7.29 -20.46
C ILE A 23 -6.41 -7.69 -21.22
N VAL A 24 -6.56 -8.14 -22.47
CA VAL A 24 -5.42 -8.55 -23.31
C VAL A 24 -4.48 -7.38 -23.58
N TRP A 25 -5.03 -6.23 -23.96
CA TRP A 25 -4.27 -5.00 -24.19
C TRP A 25 -3.54 -4.57 -22.92
N GLY A 26 -4.22 -4.59 -21.78
CA GLY A 26 -3.63 -4.29 -20.49
C GLY A 26 -2.40 -5.14 -20.23
N PHE A 27 -2.51 -6.46 -20.41
CA PHE A 27 -1.37 -7.38 -20.23
C PHE A 27 -0.23 -7.11 -21.23
N VAL A 28 -0.55 -6.96 -22.51
CA VAL A 28 0.43 -6.76 -23.60
C VAL A 28 1.19 -5.45 -23.45
N VAL A 29 0.57 -4.40 -22.93
CA VAL A 29 1.24 -3.10 -22.69
C VAL A 29 1.93 -3.06 -21.32
N SER A 30 1.31 -3.61 -20.28
CA SER A 30 1.85 -3.55 -18.92
C SER A 30 3.13 -4.35 -18.80
N TRP A 31 3.25 -5.48 -19.49
CA TRP A 31 4.40 -6.35 -19.36
C TRP A 31 5.70 -5.74 -19.93
N PRO A 32 5.77 -5.26 -21.18
CA PRO A 32 6.94 -4.55 -21.69
C PRO A 32 7.25 -3.29 -20.89
N LEU A 33 6.23 -2.54 -20.46
CA LEU A 33 6.42 -1.38 -19.60
C LEU A 33 7.06 -1.76 -18.27
N GLN A 34 6.61 -2.84 -17.63
CA GLN A 34 7.21 -3.35 -16.41
C GLN A 34 8.66 -3.82 -16.65
N MET A 35 8.95 -4.48 -17.78
CA MET A 35 10.32 -4.89 -18.13
C MET A 35 11.23 -3.69 -18.36
N VAL A 36 10.79 -2.70 -19.14
CA VAL A 36 11.54 -1.47 -19.42
C VAL A 36 11.75 -0.67 -18.15
N THR A 37 10.72 -0.48 -17.32
CA THR A 37 10.87 0.22 -16.03
C THR A 37 11.79 -0.55 -15.08
N THR A 38 11.75 -1.88 -15.08
CA THR A 38 12.68 -2.70 -14.27
C THR A 38 14.12 -2.60 -14.79
N ALA A 39 14.33 -2.56 -16.11
CA ALA A 39 15.65 -2.38 -16.72
C ALA A 39 16.20 -0.96 -16.50
N LEU A 40 15.35 0.07 -16.63
CA LEU A 40 15.71 1.47 -16.46
C LEU A 40 15.92 1.88 -15.00
N ARG A 41 15.32 1.14 -14.04
CA ARG A 41 15.51 1.39 -12.59
C ARG A 41 16.98 1.44 -12.19
N GLY A 42 17.87 0.81 -12.97
CA GLY A 42 19.27 0.68 -12.63
C GLY A 42 19.43 -0.14 -11.34
N SER A 43 20.60 -0.70 -11.12
CA SER A 43 20.92 -1.34 -9.84
C SER A 43 21.27 -0.29 -8.77
N GLY A 44 20.64 0.89 -8.80
CA GLY A 44 20.84 1.94 -7.80
C GLY A 44 20.40 1.39 -6.46
N GLY A 45 21.36 0.91 -5.68
CA GLY A 45 21.10 0.23 -4.41
C GLY A 45 20.25 1.09 -3.49
N ALA A 46 19.33 0.47 -2.76
CA ALA A 46 18.59 1.18 -1.72
C ALA A 46 19.57 1.82 -0.75
N ARG A 47 19.47 3.13 -0.58
CA ARG A 47 20.17 3.81 0.51
C ARG A 47 19.21 3.94 1.67
N GLN A 48 19.59 3.40 2.81
CA GLN A 48 18.84 3.51 4.05
C GLN A 48 19.76 3.96 5.17
N LEU A 49 19.21 4.73 6.09
CA LEU A 49 19.93 5.11 7.30
C LEU A 49 19.90 3.93 8.28
N GLN A 50 21.07 3.53 8.77
CA GLN A 50 21.22 2.57 9.85
C GLN A 50 22.01 3.22 10.98
N VAL A 51 21.83 2.73 12.20
CA VAL A 51 22.56 3.23 13.36
C VAL A 51 23.32 2.07 13.98
N THR A 52 24.64 2.22 14.12
CA THR A 52 25.46 1.19 14.76
C THR A 52 25.07 1.04 16.23
N GLY A 53 25.49 -0.05 16.85
CA GLY A 53 25.35 -0.28 18.28
C GLY A 53 25.98 0.84 19.12
N ARG A 54 26.97 1.55 18.59
CA ARG A 54 27.62 2.70 19.25
C ARG A 54 26.85 4.02 19.07
N GLY A 55 25.78 4.01 18.28
CA GLY A 55 25.00 5.21 17.99
C GLY A 55 25.50 6.01 16.80
N GLU A 56 26.43 5.48 16.01
CA GLU A 56 26.93 6.16 14.80
C GLU A 56 25.94 5.92 13.65
N PRO A 57 25.35 6.97 13.06
CA PRO A 57 24.49 6.82 11.90
C PRO A 57 25.33 6.63 10.63
N LEU A 58 24.99 5.60 9.87
CA LEU A 58 25.61 5.24 8.60
C LEU A 58 24.55 5.14 7.50
N VAL A 59 24.92 5.45 6.27
CA VAL A 59 24.11 5.19 5.09
C VAL A 59 24.48 3.84 4.52
N ALA A 60 23.59 2.87 4.68
CA ALA A 60 23.74 1.54 4.11
C ALA A 60 23.17 1.53 2.68
N THR A 61 24.00 1.15 1.71
CA THR A 61 23.61 0.95 0.31
C THR A 61 23.52 -0.55 0.02
N TRP A 62 22.35 -1.01 -0.38
CA TRP A 62 22.12 -2.41 -0.75
C TRP A 62 22.58 -2.71 -2.18
N ASN A 63 23.63 -3.51 -2.37
CA ASN A 63 24.25 -3.71 -3.68
C ASN A 63 23.77 -4.94 -4.46
N GLY A 64 22.66 -5.58 -4.07
CA GLY A 64 22.22 -6.85 -4.68
C GLY A 64 20.86 -6.80 -5.39
N ASN A 65 20.76 -7.51 -6.52
CA ASN A 65 19.48 -7.86 -7.15
C ASN A 65 18.80 -9.07 -6.47
N ASN A 66 19.47 -9.75 -5.54
CA ASN A 66 18.95 -10.88 -4.77
C ASN A 66 19.11 -10.62 -3.26
N SER A 67 18.40 -11.40 -2.44
CA SER A 67 18.38 -11.32 -0.96
C SER A 67 19.74 -11.57 -0.28
N TRP A 68 20.80 -11.80 -1.04
CA TRP A 68 22.15 -12.12 -0.57
C TRP A 68 23.16 -11.01 -0.88
N GLY A 69 22.70 -9.88 -1.43
CA GLY A 69 23.55 -8.72 -1.62
C GLY A 69 24.18 -8.24 -0.32
N GLY A 70 25.47 -7.91 -0.35
CA GLY A 70 26.12 -7.19 0.74
C GLY A 70 25.63 -5.75 0.82
N TYR A 71 25.70 -5.18 2.02
CA TYR A 71 25.61 -3.73 2.21
C TYR A 71 27.00 -3.11 2.10
N THR A 72 27.13 -2.00 1.40
CA THR A 72 28.22 -1.05 1.63
C THR A 72 27.73 0.03 2.56
N TYR A 73 28.62 0.56 3.39
CA TYR A 73 28.29 1.58 4.37
C TYR A 73 29.10 2.83 4.08
N GLU A 74 28.45 3.98 4.24
CA GLU A 74 29.06 5.29 4.16
C GLU A 74 28.71 6.07 5.43
N ASP A 75 29.60 6.97 5.87
CA ASP A 75 29.26 7.96 6.87
C ASP A 75 28.28 9.01 6.30
N LEU A 76 27.92 10.01 7.11
CA LEU A 76 27.00 11.05 6.66
C LEU A 76 27.65 12.04 5.67
N GLU A 77 28.99 12.04 5.57
CA GLU A 77 29.81 12.80 4.64
C GLU A 77 29.97 12.08 3.28
N GLY A 78 29.59 10.80 3.19
CA GLY A 78 29.70 9.97 1.99
C GLY A 78 31.03 9.24 1.87
N ASN A 79 31.87 9.21 2.91
CA ASN A 79 33.07 8.40 2.92
C ASN A 79 32.70 6.94 3.20
N SER A 80 33.28 6.01 2.45
CA SER A 80 33.09 4.59 2.71
C SER A 80 33.64 4.20 4.09
N VAL A 81 32.86 3.43 4.84
CA VAL A 81 33.20 2.94 6.17
C VAL A 81 33.21 1.42 6.14
N ASP A 82 34.33 0.82 6.52
CA ASP A 82 34.41 -0.61 6.77
C ASP A 82 33.75 -0.93 8.10
N VAL A 83 32.55 -1.51 8.04
CA VAL A 83 31.82 -1.94 9.22
C VAL A 83 32.17 -3.39 9.54
N PRO A 84 32.67 -3.69 10.75
CA PRO A 84 32.96 -5.06 11.15
C PRO A 84 31.75 -5.98 10.97
N ALA A 85 31.97 -7.21 10.53
CA ALA A 85 30.90 -8.19 10.36
C ALA A 85 30.17 -8.48 11.69
N ASP A 86 30.85 -8.24 12.81
CA ASP A 86 30.32 -8.35 14.16
C ASP A 86 29.80 -7.01 14.73
N GLN A 87 29.45 -6.06 13.88
CA GLN A 87 28.83 -4.83 14.35
C GLN A 87 27.38 -5.09 14.79
N ALA A 88 27.06 -4.71 16.03
CA ALA A 88 25.68 -4.64 16.49
C ALA A 88 24.96 -3.46 15.81
N TRP A 89 23.66 -3.57 15.57
CA TRP A 89 22.84 -2.52 14.94
C TRP A 89 21.69 -2.13 15.86
N LEU A 90 21.40 -0.84 15.96
CA LEU A 90 20.21 -0.35 16.64
C LEU A 90 19.08 -0.25 15.62
N SER A 91 18.00 -0.99 15.85
CA SER A 91 16.78 -0.93 15.07
C SER A 91 15.64 -0.38 15.93
N SER A 92 15.03 0.69 15.45
CA SER A 92 13.83 1.30 16.04
C SER A 92 12.82 1.54 14.93
N GLY A 93 11.54 1.42 15.26
CA GLY A 93 10.46 1.79 14.35
C GLY A 93 9.96 3.22 14.61
N PRO A 94 9.09 3.75 13.74
CA PRO A 94 8.57 5.09 13.87
C PRO A 94 7.58 5.20 15.04
N LEU A 95 7.84 6.12 15.95
CA LEU A 95 6.92 6.61 16.97
C LEU A 95 6.01 7.68 16.35
N ARG A 96 4.77 7.29 16.04
CA ARG A 96 3.77 8.17 15.43
C ARG A 96 3.00 9.00 16.46
N LEU A 97 2.28 10.01 16.00
CA LEU A 97 1.49 10.94 16.83
C LEU A 97 0.17 10.36 17.38
N GLY A 98 -0.04 9.06 17.20
CA GLY A 98 -1.37 8.54 16.97
C GLY A 98 -1.85 8.98 15.59
N VAL A 99 -2.58 8.13 14.90
CA VAL A 99 -3.18 8.51 13.62
C VAL A 99 -4.55 9.10 13.94
N PRO A 100 -4.94 10.23 13.32
CA PRO A 100 -6.32 10.67 13.40
C PRO A 100 -7.23 9.50 13.01
N PRO A 101 -8.37 9.29 13.71
CA PRO A 101 -9.26 8.17 13.41
C PRO A 101 -9.47 8.10 11.90
N SER A 102 -9.29 6.91 11.31
CA SER A 102 -9.43 6.73 9.87
C SER A 102 -10.70 7.45 9.41
N HIS A 103 -10.56 8.52 8.64
CA HIS A 103 -11.73 9.31 8.27
C HIS A 103 -12.62 8.56 7.26
N LEU A 104 -12.09 7.50 6.64
CA LEU A 104 -12.92 6.51 5.96
C LEU A 104 -13.74 5.76 7.01
N PRO A 105 -15.06 5.66 6.82
CA PRO A 105 -15.87 4.78 7.64
C PRO A 105 -15.27 3.38 7.65
N THR A 106 -15.13 2.77 8.84
CA THR A 106 -14.60 1.41 9.01
C THR A 106 -15.32 0.34 8.18
N TRP A 107 -16.54 0.62 7.70
CA TRP A 107 -17.28 -0.25 6.80
C TRP A 107 -16.74 -0.28 5.35
N MET A 108 -16.04 0.77 4.89
CA MET A 108 -15.45 0.80 3.54
C MET A 108 -14.18 -0.04 3.44
N THR A 109 -13.44 -0.18 4.54
CA THR A 109 -12.21 -0.96 4.63
C THR A 109 -12.28 -1.87 5.85
N PRO A 110 -13.21 -2.85 5.87
CA PRO A 110 -13.31 -3.77 6.99
C PRO A 110 -11.95 -4.41 7.20
N VAL A 111 -11.36 -4.20 8.38
CA VAL A 111 -10.02 -4.70 8.65
C VAL A 111 -10.07 -6.21 8.53
N SER A 112 -9.27 -6.74 7.60
CA SER A 112 -9.25 -8.18 7.33
C SER A 112 -8.96 -8.95 8.61
N TRP A 113 -9.52 -10.16 8.74
CA TRP A 113 -9.27 -11.04 9.88
C TRP A 113 -7.77 -11.20 10.18
N ARG A 114 -6.94 -11.29 9.13
CA ARG A 114 -5.48 -11.38 9.21
C ARG A 114 -4.84 -10.19 9.95
N ASN A 115 -5.39 -9.00 9.79
CA ASN A 115 -4.89 -7.77 10.41
C ASN A 115 -5.40 -7.59 11.87
N ARG A 116 -6.40 -8.39 12.30
CA ARG A 116 -6.93 -8.40 13.67
C ARG A 116 -6.15 -9.28 14.64
N ILE A 117 -5.24 -10.10 14.11
CA ILE A 117 -4.48 -11.10 14.88
C ILE A 117 -3.01 -10.72 14.91
N ARG A 118 -2.38 -10.89 16.07
CA ARG A 118 -0.92 -10.87 16.24
C ARG A 118 -0.46 -12.15 16.93
N GLY A 119 0.55 -12.81 16.36
CA GLY A 119 1.15 -14.01 16.94
C GLY A 119 2.37 -13.68 17.79
N PHE A 120 2.51 -14.39 18.92
CA PHE A 120 3.61 -14.31 19.87
C PHE A 120 4.00 -15.72 20.31
N ASN A 121 5.21 -15.88 20.84
CA ASN A 121 5.68 -17.13 21.40
C ASN A 121 6.17 -16.98 22.85
N THR A 122 6.10 -18.08 23.59
CA THR A 122 6.73 -18.21 24.91
C THR A 122 8.24 -18.47 24.76
N THR A 123 9.02 -18.24 25.83
CA THR A 123 10.43 -18.63 25.87
C THR A 123 10.66 -20.05 26.41
N SER A 124 9.59 -20.69 26.91
CA SER A 124 9.67 -22.02 27.49
C SER A 124 10.16 -23.11 26.52
N ARG A 125 10.72 -24.20 27.06
CA ARG A 125 11.18 -25.38 26.29
C ARG A 125 10.08 -26.03 25.47
N HIS A 126 8.82 -25.85 25.87
CA HIS A 126 7.65 -26.32 25.12
C HIS A 126 7.02 -25.11 24.42
N PRO A 127 7.39 -24.82 23.17
CA PRO A 127 6.93 -23.61 22.50
C PRO A 127 5.40 -23.57 22.44
N GLN A 128 4.83 -22.54 23.05
CA GLN A 128 3.42 -22.19 22.96
C GLN A 128 3.29 -20.97 22.05
N TYR A 129 2.24 -20.97 21.23
CA TYR A 129 1.86 -19.86 20.39
C TYR A 129 0.66 -19.15 21.00
N TRP A 130 0.82 -17.85 21.25
CA TRP A 130 -0.25 -17.00 21.73
C TRP A 130 -0.66 -16.05 20.63
N TYR A 131 -1.96 -15.91 20.44
CA TYR A 131 -2.54 -15.01 19.46
C TYR A 131 -3.35 -13.94 20.17
N PHE A 132 -2.99 -12.68 19.97
CA PHE A 132 -3.79 -11.54 20.40
C PHE A 132 -4.83 -11.25 19.31
N ILE A 133 -6.10 -11.42 19.66
CA ILE A 133 -7.24 -11.29 18.74
C ILE A 133 -8.03 -10.06 19.11
N CYS A 134 -8.22 -9.14 18.15
CA CYS A 134 -9.02 -7.95 18.30
C CYS A 134 -10.37 -8.05 17.56
N GLY A 135 -11.44 -7.52 18.15
CA GLY A 135 -12.72 -7.31 17.46
C GLY A 135 -12.64 -6.20 16.40
N ASP A 136 -13.69 -6.00 15.60
CA ASP A 136 -13.80 -4.93 14.58
C ASP A 136 -14.57 -3.69 15.00
N GLU A 137 -14.92 -3.61 16.28
CA GLU A 137 -15.59 -2.45 16.87
C GLU A 137 -14.66 -1.21 16.90
N PRO A 138 -15.20 0.02 16.79
CA PRO A 138 -14.48 1.23 17.17
C PRO A 138 -14.12 1.13 18.65
N HIS A 139 -12.83 1.09 18.99
CA HIS A 139 -12.30 0.60 20.29
C HIS A 139 -12.35 -0.92 20.42
N PRO A 140 -11.48 -1.62 19.68
CA PRO A 140 -11.56 -3.06 19.58
C PRO A 140 -11.30 -3.70 20.93
N LYS A 141 -12.20 -4.61 21.32
CA LYS A 141 -11.98 -5.49 22.46
C LYS A 141 -11.05 -6.61 22.05
N ALA A 142 -10.07 -6.92 22.88
CA ALA A 142 -9.07 -7.92 22.59
C ALA A 142 -8.89 -8.95 23.70
N TYR A 143 -8.34 -10.10 23.34
CA TYR A 143 -7.95 -11.16 24.27
C TYR A 143 -6.83 -11.99 23.65
N PHE A 144 -6.12 -12.76 24.47
CA PHE A 144 -5.17 -13.75 23.97
C PHE A 144 -5.80 -15.13 23.96
N VAL A 145 -5.43 -15.95 22.97
CA VAL A 145 -5.67 -17.38 22.95
C VAL A 145 -4.37 -18.12 22.68
N GLY A 146 -4.08 -19.11 23.50
CA GLY A 146 -2.85 -19.90 23.43
C GLY A 146 -3.09 -21.27 22.79
N TYR A 147 -2.11 -21.74 22.03
CA TYR A 147 -2.05 -23.09 21.47
C TYR A 147 -0.67 -23.70 21.72
N GLU A 148 -0.62 -25.00 21.98
CA GLU A 148 0.63 -25.75 21.93
C GLU A 148 1.10 -25.89 20.48
N ARG A 149 2.36 -25.56 20.19
CA ARG A 149 2.89 -25.49 18.82
C ARG A 149 2.74 -26.78 18.03
N LEU A 150 3.00 -27.94 18.65
CA LEU A 150 3.09 -29.21 17.94
C LEU A 150 1.72 -29.86 17.72
N SER A 151 0.91 -29.95 18.78
CA SER A 151 -0.43 -30.56 18.68
C SER A 151 -1.49 -29.60 18.14
N SER A 152 -1.20 -28.28 18.13
CA SER A 152 -2.21 -27.23 17.94
C SER A 152 -3.35 -27.29 18.96
N GLN A 153 -3.18 -27.99 20.08
CA GLN A 153 -4.17 -28.04 21.15
C GLN A 153 -4.24 -26.67 21.83
N ARG A 154 -5.45 -26.15 22.00
CA ARG A 154 -5.68 -24.91 22.73
C ARG A 154 -5.30 -25.10 24.20
N ILE A 155 -4.41 -24.25 24.71
CA ILE A 155 -3.94 -24.31 26.10
C ILE A 155 -4.69 -23.36 27.04
N GLY A 156 -5.33 -22.32 26.51
CA GLY A 156 -6.12 -21.38 27.33
C GLY A 156 -6.36 -20.03 26.66
N PHE A 157 -6.94 -19.12 27.43
CA PHE A 157 -7.19 -17.74 27.05
C PHE A 157 -6.68 -16.79 28.14
N LEU A 158 -6.23 -15.59 27.77
CA LEU A 158 -5.93 -14.50 28.70
C LEU A 158 -6.83 -13.30 28.41
N GLY A 159 -7.56 -12.84 29.42
CA GLY A 159 -8.36 -11.62 29.40
C GLY A 159 -7.88 -10.64 30.47
N ALA A 160 -8.60 -9.53 30.68
CA ALA A 160 -8.23 -8.49 31.65
C ALA A 160 -8.06 -8.98 33.10
N TYR A 161 -8.67 -10.12 33.44
CA TYR A 161 -8.65 -10.73 34.79
C TYR A 161 -7.76 -11.98 34.88
N GLY A 162 -6.87 -12.20 33.91
CA GLY A 162 -5.92 -13.32 33.92
C GLY A 162 -6.34 -14.51 33.05
N GLU A 163 -5.78 -15.68 33.36
CA GLU A 163 -5.95 -16.92 32.60
C GLU A 163 -7.30 -17.61 32.83
N ARG A 164 -7.86 -18.17 31.75
CA ARG A 164 -9.05 -19.01 31.76
C ARG A 164 -8.91 -20.18 30.79
N GLY A 165 -9.49 -21.33 31.13
CA GLY A 165 -9.63 -22.47 30.22
C GLY A 165 -10.72 -22.29 29.15
N GLU A 166 -11.65 -21.37 29.38
CA GLU A 166 -12.80 -21.08 28.53
C GLU A 166 -12.66 -19.71 27.81
N PRO A 167 -13.38 -19.49 26.70
CA PRO A 167 -13.35 -18.22 25.97
C PRO A 167 -13.67 -17.01 26.87
N ILE A 168 -12.93 -15.90 26.68
CA ILE A 168 -13.10 -14.67 27.48
C ILE A 168 -14.44 -13.99 27.14
N PRO A 169 -15.34 -13.81 28.14
CA PRO A 169 -16.57 -13.05 27.98
C PRO A 169 -16.29 -11.61 27.54
N ALA A 170 -17.21 -10.99 26.79
CA ALA A 170 -16.99 -9.67 26.22
C ALA A 170 -16.64 -8.57 27.25
N GLY A 171 -17.18 -8.65 28.48
CA GLY A 171 -16.87 -7.70 29.56
C GLY A 171 -15.52 -7.92 30.26
N GLN A 172 -14.82 -9.02 29.95
CA GLN A 172 -13.51 -9.37 30.51
C GLN A 172 -12.38 -9.24 29.48
N ARG A 173 -12.67 -8.73 28.28
CA ARG A 173 -11.68 -8.46 27.24
C ARG A 173 -10.98 -7.13 27.50
N PHE A 174 -9.75 -7.01 27.01
CA PHE A 174 -9.02 -5.73 27.05
C PHE A 174 -9.71 -4.72 26.13
N SER A 175 -9.86 -3.48 26.57
CA SER A 175 -10.33 -2.39 25.70
C SER A 175 -9.13 -1.68 25.12
N ILE A 176 -8.87 -1.83 23.82
CA ILE A 176 -7.65 -1.35 23.17
C ILE A 176 -7.85 0.06 22.61
N LYS A 177 -6.85 0.93 22.79
CA LYS A 177 -6.86 2.28 22.23
C LYS A 177 -6.76 2.24 20.70
N GLY A 178 -7.37 3.21 20.03
CA GLY A 178 -7.23 3.42 18.58
C GLY A 178 -8.02 2.45 17.72
N ASP A 179 -7.72 2.45 16.42
CA ASP A 179 -8.29 1.52 15.45
C ASP A 179 -7.30 0.38 15.12
N LEU A 180 -7.82 -0.65 14.43
CA LEU A 180 -7.06 -1.85 14.11
C LEU A 180 -5.91 -1.61 13.13
N SER A 181 -5.94 -0.54 12.34
CA SER A 181 -4.86 -0.22 11.39
C SER A 181 -3.59 0.23 12.11
N HIS A 182 -3.69 0.51 13.42
CA HIS A 182 -2.57 0.94 14.27
C HIS A 182 -2.13 -0.09 15.31
N LEU A 183 -2.62 -1.33 15.22
CA LEU A 183 -2.22 -2.38 16.16
C LEU A 183 -0.70 -2.57 16.24
N ASN A 184 0.06 -2.32 15.16
CA ASN A 184 1.52 -2.45 15.21
C ASN A 184 2.22 -1.38 16.08
N GLN A 185 1.54 -0.28 16.42
CA GLN A 185 2.06 0.80 17.27
C GLN A 185 1.46 0.78 18.67
N LEU A 186 0.39 0.00 18.85
CA LEU A 186 -0.40 -0.10 20.09
C LEU A 186 -0.36 -1.50 20.68
N VAL A 187 0.30 -2.45 20.01
CA VAL A 187 0.67 -3.76 20.51
C VAL A 187 2.08 -4.07 20.03
N VAL A 188 3.03 -4.17 20.96
CA VAL A 188 4.44 -4.38 20.66
C VAL A 188 5.03 -5.49 21.53
N SER A 189 6.04 -6.17 21.02
CA SER A 189 6.76 -7.24 21.72
C SER A 189 8.17 -7.36 21.14
N PRO A 190 9.18 -7.78 21.91
CA PRO A 190 10.51 -8.08 21.39
C PRO A 190 10.49 -9.07 20.21
N GLN A 191 9.50 -9.98 20.19
CA GLN A 191 9.33 -11.01 19.16
C GLN A 191 8.27 -10.65 18.12
N GLN A 192 7.87 -9.38 18.01
CA GLN A 192 6.71 -9.01 17.20
C GLN A 192 6.85 -9.45 15.75
N ILE A 193 5.93 -10.32 15.34
CA ILE A 193 5.77 -10.73 13.95
C ILE A 193 4.51 -10.08 13.41
N GLN A 194 4.61 -9.61 12.17
CA GLN A 194 3.50 -8.92 11.52
C GLN A 194 2.40 -9.92 11.14
N ASN A 195 1.16 -9.58 11.52
CA ASN A 195 -0.10 -10.21 11.09
C ASN A 195 -0.32 -11.65 11.61
N ALA A 196 -1.38 -12.30 11.12
CA ALA A 196 -1.76 -13.68 11.45
C ALA A 196 -0.81 -14.76 10.88
N THR A 197 0.50 -14.53 10.91
CA THR A 197 1.50 -15.55 10.57
C THR A 197 1.85 -16.37 11.81
N GLN A 198 2.36 -17.57 11.59
CA GLN A 198 2.87 -18.39 12.69
C GLN A 198 4.05 -17.68 13.35
N PRO A 199 4.11 -17.64 14.69
CA PRO A 199 5.26 -17.09 15.39
C PRO A 199 6.53 -17.82 14.96
N TYR A 200 7.48 -17.08 14.40
CA TYR A 200 8.82 -17.54 14.09
C TYR A 200 9.53 -17.82 15.40
N TYR A 201 9.89 -19.10 15.60
CA TYR A 201 10.67 -19.52 16.74
C TYR A 201 12.15 -19.17 16.48
N GLY A 202 12.48 -17.89 16.60
CA GLY A 202 13.86 -17.40 16.57
C GLY A 202 14.41 -17.37 17.99
N SER A 203 15.50 -18.10 18.23
CA SER A 203 16.20 -18.17 19.52
C SER A 203 17.05 -16.92 19.79
N VAL A 204 16.48 -15.73 19.69
CA VAL A 204 17.18 -14.54 20.20
C VAL A 204 17.10 -14.65 21.72
N VAL A 205 18.14 -15.18 22.35
CA VAL A 205 18.22 -15.28 23.81
C VAL A 205 18.32 -13.85 24.33
N ALA A 206 17.23 -13.33 24.90
CA ALA A 206 17.21 -11.99 25.48
C ALA A 206 18.36 -11.85 26.50
N GLY A 207 19.15 -10.79 26.39
CA GLY A 207 20.19 -10.49 27.37
C GLY A 207 19.61 -10.26 28.77
N PRO A 208 20.43 -10.27 29.82
CA PRO A 208 19.99 -10.09 31.21
C PRO A 208 19.24 -8.77 31.44
N ASP A 209 19.59 -7.71 30.70
CA ASP A 209 18.93 -6.39 30.82
C ASP A 209 17.83 -6.17 29.77
N SER A 210 17.57 -7.17 28.93
CA SER A 210 16.55 -7.09 27.90
C SER A 210 15.17 -7.36 28.47
N ILE A 211 14.17 -6.67 27.94
CA ILE A 211 12.77 -7.05 28.14
C ILE A 211 12.60 -8.53 27.73
N PRO A 212 11.94 -9.37 28.55
CA PRO A 212 11.74 -10.76 28.22
C PRO A 212 10.94 -10.90 26.92
N ASN A 213 11.38 -11.80 26.07
CA ASN A 213 10.78 -12.07 24.78
C ASN A 213 9.28 -12.41 24.82
N ALA A 214 8.84 -13.08 25.88
CA ALA A 214 7.43 -13.42 26.11
C ALA A 214 6.57 -12.23 26.58
N SER A 215 7.13 -11.02 26.68
CA SER A 215 6.39 -9.83 27.08
C SER A 215 5.66 -9.23 25.88
N VAL A 216 4.36 -8.96 26.05
CA VAL A 216 3.53 -8.25 25.09
C VAL A 216 2.99 -6.99 25.76
N PHE A 217 3.25 -5.84 25.15
CA PHE A 217 2.76 -4.55 25.62
C PHE A 217 1.60 -4.10 24.77
N PHE A 218 0.61 -3.45 25.37
CA PHE A 218 -0.45 -2.76 24.64
C PHE A 218 -1.01 -1.57 25.41
N VAL A 219 -1.65 -0.66 24.67
CA VAL A 219 -2.29 0.54 25.23
C VAL A 219 -3.80 0.36 25.29
N THR A 220 -4.38 0.58 26.46
CA THR A 220 -5.82 0.49 26.68
C THR A 220 -6.53 1.82 26.46
N THR A 221 -7.85 1.81 26.32
CA THR A 221 -8.68 3.02 26.05
C THR A 221 -8.58 4.10 27.13
N ASP A 222 -8.20 3.74 28.35
CA ASP A 222 -7.92 4.62 29.49
C ASP A 222 -6.44 5.09 29.52
N ASP A 223 -5.75 5.04 28.39
CA ASP A 223 -4.38 5.52 28.23
C ASP A 223 -3.35 4.81 29.13
N SER A 224 -3.65 3.59 29.53
CA SER A 224 -2.75 2.80 30.37
C SER A 224 -1.91 1.83 29.55
N LEU A 225 -0.64 1.69 29.94
CA LEU A 225 0.27 0.71 29.36
C LEU A 225 0.14 -0.60 30.14
N MET A 226 -0.32 -1.64 29.45
CA MET A 226 -0.41 -2.98 30.00
C MET A 226 0.76 -3.82 29.47
N VAL A 227 1.31 -4.69 30.31
CA VAL A 227 2.23 -5.76 29.92
C VAL A 227 1.62 -7.11 30.27
N VAL A 228 1.74 -8.05 29.36
CA VAL A 228 1.39 -9.46 29.55
C VAL A 228 2.67 -10.27 29.41
N ASP A 229 3.02 -10.98 30.48
CA ASP A 229 4.08 -11.98 30.45
C ASP A 229 3.44 -13.31 30.05
N LEU A 230 3.71 -13.79 28.84
CA LEU A 230 3.09 -15.01 28.31
C LEU A 230 3.65 -16.29 28.94
N ASP A 231 4.86 -16.27 29.50
CA ASP A 231 5.45 -17.43 30.17
C ASP A 231 4.80 -17.62 31.54
N ARG A 232 4.61 -16.51 32.27
CA ARG A 232 3.98 -16.52 33.61
C ARG A 232 2.46 -16.36 33.55
N LYS A 233 1.93 -15.99 32.38
CA LYS A 233 0.51 -15.69 32.14
C LYS A 233 -0.03 -14.62 33.07
N THR A 234 0.82 -13.66 33.43
CA THR A 234 0.48 -12.55 34.31
C THR A 234 0.24 -11.29 33.51
N ILE A 235 -0.54 -10.39 34.10
CA ILE A 235 -0.91 -9.11 33.51
C ILE A 235 -0.57 -8.05 34.53
N LYS A 236 0.19 -7.03 34.10
CA LYS A 236 0.57 -5.91 34.96
C LYS A 236 0.30 -4.60 34.23
N ARG A 237 -0.17 -3.62 34.98
CA ARG A 237 -0.24 -2.23 34.53
C ARG A 237 1.10 -1.56 34.85
N VAL A 238 1.73 -1.00 33.83
CA VAL A 238 3.10 -0.44 33.88
C VAL A 238 3.08 1.07 33.96
N LEU A 239 2.14 1.70 33.27
CA LEU A 239 1.96 3.15 33.26
C LEU A 239 0.46 3.46 33.33
N GLU A 240 0.11 4.46 34.15
CA GLU A 240 -1.27 4.91 34.37
C GLU A 240 -1.40 6.38 34.03
N GLU A 241 -2.60 6.78 33.58
CA GLU A 241 -3.04 8.18 33.43
C GLU A 241 -2.09 9.09 32.61
N THR A 242 -1.26 8.50 31.77
CA THR A 242 -0.32 9.22 30.91
C THR A 242 -0.79 9.10 29.48
N PRO A 243 -1.14 10.18 28.77
CA PRO A 243 -1.59 10.10 27.38
C PRO A 243 -0.52 9.47 26.47
N ILE A 244 -0.72 8.21 26.07
CA ILE A 244 0.20 7.48 25.19
C ILE A 244 -0.22 7.69 23.74
N ARG A 245 0.73 8.13 22.90
CA ARG A 245 0.53 8.33 21.46
C ARG A 245 0.89 7.10 20.64
N SER A 246 2.03 6.50 20.95
CA SER A 246 2.53 5.31 20.27
C SER A 246 3.63 4.66 21.11
N MET A 247 3.99 3.44 20.73
CA MET A 247 5.14 2.76 21.31
C MET A 247 5.85 1.89 20.27
N VAL A 248 7.10 1.56 20.54
CA VAL A 248 7.92 0.71 19.68
C VAL A 248 8.95 -0.07 20.49
N MET A 249 9.31 -1.26 20.01
CA MET A 249 10.52 -1.95 20.47
C MET A 249 11.76 -1.40 19.79
N LEU A 250 12.69 -0.93 20.62
CA LEU A 250 14.07 -0.76 20.24
C LEU A 250 14.75 -2.12 20.40
N ASN A 251 15.22 -2.69 19.30
CA ASN A 251 15.98 -3.94 19.32
C ASN A 251 17.41 -3.65 18.89
N ARG A 252 18.37 -4.07 19.71
CA ARG A 252 19.79 -4.11 19.33
C ARG A 252 20.06 -5.46 18.69
N SER A 253 20.18 -5.47 17.36
CA SER A 253 20.61 -6.67 16.63
C SER A 253 22.04 -6.99 17.02
N THR A 254 22.28 -8.25 17.32
CA THR A 254 23.56 -8.74 17.81
C THR A 254 24.37 -9.29 16.67
N SER A 255 25.66 -8.96 16.66
CA SER A 255 26.65 -9.94 16.27
C SER A 255 26.84 -10.97 17.38
N SER A 256 27.54 -12.06 17.11
CA SER A 256 27.87 -13.06 18.13
C SER A 256 28.59 -12.51 19.38
N ALA A 257 29.10 -11.28 19.35
CA ALA A 257 29.90 -10.68 20.42
C ALA A 257 29.13 -9.76 21.39
N VAL A 258 27.90 -9.34 21.06
CA VAL A 258 27.13 -8.40 21.90
C VAL A 258 25.82 -9.04 22.33
N GLU A 259 25.47 -8.94 23.61
CA GLU A 259 24.20 -9.45 24.09
C GLU A 259 23.01 -8.65 23.52
N PRO A 260 21.92 -9.32 23.10
CA PRO A 260 20.77 -8.65 22.52
C PRO A 260 20.06 -7.87 23.61
N MET A 261 19.65 -6.67 23.27
CA MET A 261 18.95 -5.77 24.17
C MET A 261 17.67 -5.28 23.49
N SER A 262 16.54 -5.56 24.12
CA SER A 262 15.25 -5.00 23.76
C SER A 262 14.80 -4.01 24.83
N ARG A 263 14.47 -2.79 24.40
CA ARG A 263 13.90 -1.73 25.24
C ARG A 263 12.57 -1.27 24.67
N LEU A 264 11.66 -0.85 25.53
CA LEU A 264 10.37 -0.29 25.14
C LEU A 264 10.47 1.23 25.12
N LEU A 265 10.18 1.82 23.96
CA LEU A 265 10.02 3.27 23.84
C LEU A 265 8.53 3.60 23.76
N VAL A 266 8.05 4.47 24.65
CA VAL A 266 6.66 4.96 24.69
C VAL A 266 6.66 6.46 24.48
N ARG A 267 5.95 6.92 23.45
CA ARG A 267 5.79 8.34 23.15
C ARG A 267 4.55 8.90 23.84
N THR A 268 4.74 9.95 24.62
CA THR A 268 3.65 10.80 25.14
C THR A 268 3.50 12.04 24.26
N ASN A 269 2.86 13.10 24.76
CA ASN A 269 2.75 14.37 24.03
C ASN A 269 4.10 15.11 23.90
N ASP A 270 4.94 15.02 24.92
CA ASP A 270 6.14 15.85 25.08
C ASP A 270 7.37 15.08 25.57
N THR A 271 7.23 13.80 25.90
CA THR A 271 8.35 12.96 26.34
C THR A 271 8.37 11.59 25.65
N ILE A 272 9.56 11.02 25.51
CA ILE A 272 9.75 9.59 25.26
C ILE A 272 10.13 8.92 26.59
N LEU A 273 9.41 7.88 26.94
CA LEU A 273 9.67 7.01 28.08
C LEU A 273 10.38 5.76 27.57
N GLU A 274 11.59 5.51 28.06
CA GLU A 274 12.39 4.34 27.74
C GLU A 274 12.35 3.39 28.93
N PHE A 275 11.72 2.23 28.74
CA PHE A 275 11.67 1.17 29.73
C PHE A 275 12.67 0.06 29.40
N ASP A 276 13.35 -0.40 30.44
CA ASP A 276 14.20 -1.58 30.46
C ASP A 276 13.41 -2.81 30.90
N ARG A 277 14.11 -3.87 31.32
CA ARG A 277 13.51 -5.11 31.82
C ARG A 277 12.61 -4.94 33.05
N ASP A 278 12.93 -4.04 33.96
CA ASP A 278 12.25 -3.94 35.26
C ASP A 278 10.93 -3.17 35.17
N LEU A 279 10.79 -2.34 34.14
CA LEU A 279 9.58 -1.58 33.81
C LEU A 279 9.13 -0.57 34.89
N THR A 280 9.89 -0.36 35.97
CA THR A 280 9.45 0.48 37.11
C THR A 280 9.90 1.93 37.03
N ASN A 281 11.04 2.22 36.42
CA ASN A 281 11.63 3.56 36.40
C ASN A 281 12.02 3.95 34.98
N PRO A 282 11.05 4.27 34.11
CA PRO A 282 11.37 4.63 32.73
C PRO A 282 12.26 5.86 32.70
N ARG A 283 13.30 5.78 31.89
CA ARG A 283 14.10 6.95 31.58
C ARG A 283 13.30 7.91 30.71
N ARG A 284 13.38 9.20 31.01
CA ARG A 284 12.60 10.24 30.34
C ARG A 284 13.47 11.06 29.42
N TRP A 285 12.93 11.33 28.24
CA TRP A 285 13.56 12.15 27.22
C TRP A 285 12.57 13.22 26.76
N GLY A 286 12.92 14.49 26.85
CA GLY A 286 12.10 15.57 26.30
C GLY A 286 12.04 15.50 24.77
N ILE A 287 10.86 15.73 24.18
CA ILE A 287 10.70 15.90 22.74
C ILE A 287 10.87 17.39 22.40
N PRO A 288 11.82 17.75 21.52
CA PRO A 288 11.97 19.12 21.04
C PRO A 288 10.64 19.66 20.51
N ARG A 289 10.33 20.93 20.81
CA ARG A 289 9.03 21.54 20.48
C ARG A 289 8.65 21.39 19.01
N GLU A 290 9.61 21.51 18.10
CA GLU A 290 9.42 21.36 16.66
C GLU A 290 9.10 19.94 16.18
N LEU A 291 9.36 18.91 17.00
CA LEU A 291 9.13 17.50 16.67
C LEU A 291 7.88 16.91 17.35
N ARG A 292 7.26 17.63 18.30
CA ARG A 292 6.13 17.14 19.11
C ARG A 292 4.94 16.69 18.29
N ASP A 293 4.66 17.40 17.20
CA ASP A 293 3.54 17.16 16.30
C ASP A 293 3.99 16.51 14.98
N ARG A 294 5.10 15.77 15.00
CA ARG A 294 5.64 15.06 13.83
C ARG A 294 5.94 13.59 14.13
N PRO A 295 5.72 12.65 13.20
CA PRO A 295 6.21 11.28 13.35
C PRO A 295 7.75 11.31 13.39
N LEU A 296 8.34 10.49 14.26
CA LEU A 296 9.79 10.43 14.44
C LEU A 296 10.22 9.01 14.75
N THR A 297 11.47 8.67 14.48
CA THR A 297 12.13 7.48 15.01
C THR A 297 13.10 7.92 16.09
N TRP A 298 13.04 7.28 17.25
CA TRP A 298 13.87 7.63 18.40
C TRP A 298 14.82 6.47 18.72
N ILE A 299 16.11 6.77 18.84
CA ILE A 299 17.17 5.80 19.10
C ILE A 299 18.07 6.36 20.23
N PRO A 300 17.87 5.92 21.48
CA PRO A 300 18.78 6.25 22.57
C PRO A 300 20.20 5.74 22.26
N ILE A 301 21.18 6.65 22.26
CA ILE A 301 22.60 6.29 22.04
C ILE A 301 23.27 6.04 23.39
N SER A 302 23.09 6.96 24.35
CA SER A 302 23.79 6.97 25.63
C SER A 302 22.93 7.51 26.78
N ALA A 303 23.52 7.65 27.96
CA ALA A 303 22.91 8.32 29.13
C ALA A 303 22.67 9.84 28.95
N GLU A 304 23.18 10.44 27.88
CA GLU A 304 23.12 11.90 27.68
C GLU A 304 22.68 12.32 26.28
N GLU A 305 22.43 11.35 25.40
CA GLU A 305 22.12 11.63 24.00
C GLU A 305 21.25 10.56 23.35
N SER A 306 20.28 11.01 22.56
CA SER A 306 19.46 10.22 21.66
C SER A 306 19.61 10.74 20.23
N PHE A 307 19.61 9.82 19.29
CA PHE A 307 19.48 10.10 17.87
C PHE A 307 18.00 10.07 17.47
N VAL A 308 17.57 11.09 16.75
CA VAL A 308 16.19 11.21 16.29
C VAL A 308 16.22 11.40 14.79
N THR A 309 15.39 10.65 14.09
CA THR A 309 15.18 10.83 12.65
C THR A 309 13.75 11.24 12.40
N GLN A 310 13.58 12.25 11.56
CA GLN A 310 12.30 12.64 11.03
C GLN A 310 12.36 12.47 9.51
N GLN A 311 11.53 11.55 9.02
CA GLN A 311 11.26 11.43 7.60
C GLN A 311 10.29 12.54 7.17
N LEU A 312 10.71 13.39 6.24
CA LEU A 312 9.81 14.33 5.58
C LEU A 312 8.98 13.62 4.49
N PRO A 313 7.85 14.21 4.06
CA PRO A 313 7.11 13.75 2.89
C PRO A 313 8.06 13.50 1.72
N ILE A 314 7.86 12.37 1.04
CA ILE A 314 8.76 11.95 -0.03
C ILE A 314 8.46 12.83 -1.24
N ASP A 315 9.50 13.36 -1.85
CA ASP A 315 9.36 13.95 -3.17
C ASP A 315 9.25 12.80 -4.19
N ASN A 316 8.01 12.42 -4.48
CA ASN A 316 7.69 11.38 -5.45
C ASN A 316 8.17 11.70 -6.87
N SER A 317 8.60 12.93 -7.17
CA SER A 317 9.15 13.28 -8.49
C SER A 317 10.64 12.97 -8.62
N THR A 318 11.38 12.99 -7.51
CA THR A 318 12.82 12.72 -7.48
C THR A 318 13.15 11.34 -6.89
N GLY A 319 12.22 10.74 -6.15
CA GLY A 319 12.47 9.52 -5.36
C GLY A 319 13.46 9.75 -4.21
N VAL A 320 13.73 11.03 -3.90
CA VAL A 320 14.62 11.44 -2.83
C VAL A 320 13.78 11.65 -1.57
N GLU A 321 14.17 10.93 -0.53
CA GLU A 321 13.65 11.03 0.81
C GLU A 321 14.54 11.97 1.63
N ILE A 322 13.98 13.11 2.03
CA ILE A 322 14.67 14.05 2.90
C ILE A 322 14.48 13.59 4.34
N ASN A 323 15.58 13.24 4.99
CA ASN A 323 15.65 12.84 6.38
C ASN A 323 16.28 13.97 7.19
N MET A 324 15.57 14.47 8.20
CA MET A 324 16.13 15.37 9.20
C MET A 324 16.65 14.54 10.37
N LEU A 325 17.91 14.74 10.72
CA LEU A 325 18.64 14.00 11.74
C LEU A 325 18.93 14.94 12.90
N TYR A 326 18.67 14.50 14.13
CA TYR A 326 18.89 15.30 15.33
C TYR A 326 19.59 14.49 16.41
N TRP A 327 20.44 15.16 17.18
CA TRP A 327 21.03 14.65 18.40
C TRP A 327 20.46 15.45 19.56
N VAL A 328 19.74 14.76 20.44
CA VAL A 328 18.88 15.37 21.45
C VAL A 328 19.30 14.88 22.83
N ASP A 329 19.41 15.81 23.77
CA ASP A 329 19.71 15.49 25.16
C ASP A 329 18.45 15.05 25.95
N PRO A 330 18.58 14.58 27.20
CA PRO A 330 17.43 14.15 28.00
C PRO A 330 16.38 15.25 28.24
N THR A 331 16.74 16.53 28.15
CA THR A 331 15.81 17.66 28.33
C THR A 331 15.00 17.97 27.07
N GLY A 332 15.38 17.39 25.93
CA GLY A 332 14.80 17.70 24.63
C GLY A 332 15.47 18.86 23.90
N ARG A 333 16.67 19.26 24.32
CA ARG A 333 17.46 20.26 23.59
C ARG A 333 18.21 19.58 22.44
N ILE A 334 18.10 20.17 21.25
CA ILE A 334 18.85 19.76 20.07
C ILE A 334 20.29 20.25 20.22
N LYS A 335 21.25 19.31 20.27
CA LYS A 335 22.69 19.57 20.31
C LYS A 335 23.27 19.73 18.91
N ARG A 336 22.77 18.96 17.95
CA ARG A 336 23.18 18.94 16.55
C ARG A 336 21.98 18.56 15.69
N ASP A 337 21.95 19.11 14.48
CA ASP A 337 21.03 18.69 13.42
C ASP A 337 21.76 18.52 12.09
N ARG A 338 21.17 17.72 11.18
CA ARG A 338 21.66 17.54 9.82
C ARG A 338 20.52 17.13 8.90
N THR A 339 20.53 17.65 7.68
CA THR A 339 19.63 17.20 6.62
C THR A 339 20.36 16.22 5.71
N LEU A 340 19.72 15.08 5.45
CA LEU A 340 20.25 14.02 4.59
C LEU A 340 19.24 13.69 3.49
N ALA A 341 19.68 13.75 2.25
CA ALA A 341 18.88 13.33 1.10
C ALA A 341 19.26 11.88 0.74
N LEU A 342 18.35 10.94 1.00
CA LEU A 342 18.53 9.53 0.66
C LEU A 342 17.66 9.15 -0.53
N ARG A 343 18.22 8.43 -1.50
CA ARG A 343 17.42 7.83 -2.57
C ARG A 343 16.78 6.55 -2.03
N ARG A 344 15.47 6.56 -1.84
CA ARG A 344 14.73 5.43 -1.27
C ARG A 344 14.64 4.28 -2.29
N MET A 345 14.68 3.04 -1.83
CA MET A 345 14.07 1.90 -2.56
C MET A 345 12.54 2.04 -2.45
N GLY A 346 11.98 3.00 -3.17
CA GLY A 346 10.54 3.10 -3.37
C GLY A 346 10.15 2.55 -4.74
N PRO A 347 8.85 2.37 -5.02
CA PRO A 347 8.41 2.52 -6.40
C PRO A 347 8.96 3.88 -6.88
N ASP A 348 9.89 3.84 -7.84
CA ASP A 348 10.60 5.00 -8.40
C ASP A 348 9.64 6.17 -8.68
N PRO A 349 10.13 7.41 -8.84
CA PRO A 349 9.37 8.55 -9.38
C PRO A 349 8.72 8.29 -10.75
N LEU A 350 9.10 7.16 -11.37
CA LEU A 350 8.28 6.46 -12.32
C LEU A 350 6.85 6.18 -11.83
N THR A 351 6.36 6.46 -10.63
CA THR A 351 4.90 6.44 -10.39
C THR A 351 4.19 7.41 -11.31
N GLY A 352 4.66 8.65 -11.46
CA GLY A 352 4.07 9.59 -12.42
C GLY A 352 4.19 9.12 -13.88
N GLN A 353 5.37 8.63 -14.29
CA GLN A 353 5.58 8.12 -15.66
C GLN A 353 4.97 6.73 -15.91
N ALA A 354 4.87 5.88 -14.90
CA ALA A 354 4.19 4.59 -14.95
C ALA A 354 2.69 4.77 -14.91
N TRP A 355 2.16 5.89 -14.42
CA TRP A 355 0.77 6.26 -14.64
C TRP A 355 0.52 6.75 -16.06
N VAL A 356 1.43 7.52 -16.67
CA VAL A 356 1.38 7.79 -18.13
C VAL A 356 1.48 6.47 -18.90
N GLY A 357 2.38 5.57 -18.50
CA GLY A 357 2.44 4.21 -19.03
C GLY A 357 1.15 3.40 -18.77
N ALA A 358 0.54 3.52 -17.59
CA ALA A 358 -0.71 2.86 -17.24
C ALA A 358 -1.91 3.42 -18.03
N SER A 359 -1.84 4.69 -18.45
CA SER A 359 -2.82 5.27 -19.36
C SER A 359 -2.75 4.65 -20.75
N LEU A 360 -1.56 4.18 -21.16
CA LEU A 360 -1.41 3.33 -22.35
C LEU A 360 -1.90 1.90 -22.10
N VAL A 361 -1.84 1.40 -20.86
CA VAL A 361 -2.35 0.07 -20.46
C VAL A 361 -3.88 0.03 -20.47
N VAL A 362 -4.55 1.12 -20.12
CA VAL A 362 -6.03 1.20 -20.11
C VAL A 362 -6.49 2.42 -20.92
N PRO A 363 -6.49 2.34 -22.26
CA PRO A 363 -6.95 3.42 -23.14
C PRO A 363 -8.48 3.49 -23.17
N CYS A 364 -9.10 3.64 -21.99
CA CYS A 364 -10.53 3.69 -21.74
C CYS A 364 -10.84 4.93 -20.88
N PRO A 365 -11.32 6.03 -21.50
CA PRO A 365 -11.64 7.29 -20.82
C PRO A 365 -12.47 7.12 -19.54
N LEU A 366 -13.51 6.29 -19.56
CA LEU A 366 -14.37 6.08 -18.40
C LEU A 366 -13.63 5.43 -17.22
N LEU A 367 -12.72 4.48 -17.49
CA LEU A 367 -11.96 3.80 -16.43
C LEU A 367 -10.90 4.72 -15.84
N ILE A 368 -10.26 5.57 -16.64
CA ILE A 368 -9.31 6.56 -16.12
C ILE A 368 -10.05 7.64 -15.31
N ASP A 369 -11.22 8.11 -15.77
CA ASP A 369 -12.04 9.06 -15.02
C ASP A 369 -12.48 8.48 -13.67
N LEU A 370 -12.98 7.24 -13.65
CA LEU A 370 -13.34 6.55 -12.41
C LEU A 370 -12.12 6.41 -11.48
N SER A 371 -10.96 6.08 -12.04
CA SER A 371 -9.74 5.90 -11.26
C SER A 371 -9.26 7.21 -10.65
N ILE A 372 -9.27 8.31 -11.40
CA ILE A 372 -8.75 9.62 -10.97
C ILE A 372 -9.74 10.36 -10.09
N LEU A 373 -11.02 10.32 -10.42
CA LEU A 373 -12.05 11.06 -9.69
C LEU A 373 -12.48 10.31 -8.44
N VAL A 374 -12.49 8.98 -8.43
CA VAL A 374 -13.03 8.20 -7.30
C VAL A 374 -11.92 7.42 -6.60
N LEU A 375 -11.27 6.49 -7.29
CA LEU A 375 -10.39 5.51 -6.64
C LEU A 375 -9.12 6.14 -6.05
N MET A 376 -8.37 6.93 -6.81
CA MET A 376 -7.08 7.50 -6.38
C MET A 376 -7.21 8.49 -5.23
N PRO A 377 -8.18 9.42 -5.21
CA PRO A 377 -8.41 10.28 -4.07
C PRO A 377 -8.80 9.47 -2.84
N LEU A 378 -9.65 8.44 -2.99
CA LEU A 378 -10.04 7.54 -1.90
C LEU A 378 -8.88 6.69 -1.36
N LEU A 379 -7.96 6.23 -2.24
CA LEU A 379 -6.78 5.45 -1.84
C LEU A 379 -5.66 6.33 -1.25
N SER A 380 -5.55 7.57 -1.72
CA SER A 380 -4.60 8.55 -1.19
C SER A 380 -5.07 9.07 0.17
N TYR A 381 -6.39 9.15 0.35
CA TYR A 381 -7.04 9.47 1.60
C TYR A 381 -6.82 8.34 2.61
N GLY A 382 -6.09 8.64 3.68
CA GLY A 382 -5.63 7.65 4.68
C GLY A 382 -4.11 7.48 4.70
N GLY A 383 -3.39 8.01 3.71
CA GLY A 383 -1.95 8.24 3.82
C GLY A 383 -1.64 9.41 4.76
N THR A 384 -0.41 9.47 5.28
CA THR A 384 0.04 10.53 6.21
C THR A 384 0.09 11.93 5.59
N GLU A 385 -0.04 12.06 4.27
CA GLU A 385 0.14 13.32 3.53
C GLU A 385 -1.18 14.01 3.14
N VAL A 386 -2.28 13.26 2.97
CA VAL A 386 -3.52 13.80 2.39
C VAL A 386 -4.65 13.67 3.41
N VAL A 387 -5.08 14.82 3.93
CA VAL A 387 -6.06 14.89 5.03
C VAL A 387 -7.50 14.93 4.50
N THR A 388 -7.69 15.36 3.25
CA THR A 388 -9.03 15.53 2.65
C THR A 388 -9.11 14.93 1.26
N TYR A 389 -10.30 14.48 0.87
CA TYR A 389 -10.58 14.01 -0.49
C TYR A 389 -10.24 15.07 -1.55
N GLN A 390 -10.50 16.36 -1.28
CA GLN A 390 -10.18 17.46 -2.20
C GLN A 390 -8.68 17.59 -2.45
N GLN A 391 -7.85 17.47 -1.41
CA GLN A 391 -6.38 17.44 -1.56
C GLN A 391 -5.93 16.22 -2.35
N GLY A 392 -6.55 15.05 -2.12
CA GLY A 392 -6.28 13.84 -2.88
C GLY A 392 -6.61 13.99 -4.36
N LEU A 393 -7.79 14.54 -4.67
CA LEU A 393 -8.23 14.83 -6.04
C LEU A 393 -7.33 15.85 -6.73
N ALA A 394 -6.97 16.95 -6.05
CA ALA A 394 -6.06 17.94 -6.60
C ALA A 394 -4.69 17.32 -6.91
N LYS A 395 -4.15 16.49 -6.01
CA LYS A 395 -2.91 15.74 -6.22
C LYS A 395 -3.02 14.78 -7.40
N SER A 396 -4.08 13.96 -7.46
CA SER A 396 -4.32 13.03 -8.56
C SER A 396 -4.45 13.74 -9.91
N LEU A 397 -5.18 14.87 -9.98
CA LEU A 397 -5.29 15.65 -11.21
C LEU A 397 -3.96 16.28 -11.61
N ALA A 398 -3.20 16.85 -10.67
CA ALA A 398 -1.88 17.42 -10.95
C ALA A 398 -0.89 16.38 -11.48
N GLU A 399 -0.94 15.15 -10.96
CA GLU A 399 -0.06 14.06 -11.38
C GLU A 399 -0.53 13.40 -12.71
N LEU A 400 -1.84 13.37 -12.98
CA LEU A 400 -2.42 12.52 -14.03
C LEU A 400 -3.08 13.28 -15.19
N TRP A 401 -3.13 14.61 -15.19
CA TRP A 401 -3.72 15.38 -16.30
C TRP A 401 -3.14 15.04 -17.69
N PRO A 402 -1.84 14.74 -17.89
CA PRO A 402 -1.34 14.41 -19.22
C PRO A 402 -1.96 13.10 -19.74
N ALA A 403 -2.14 12.12 -18.85
CA ALA A 403 -2.78 10.85 -19.16
C ALA A 403 -4.25 11.04 -19.56
N ILE A 404 -4.98 11.91 -18.85
CA ILE A 404 -6.37 12.28 -19.21
C ILE A 404 -6.42 12.83 -20.64
N LEU A 405 -5.57 13.81 -20.96
CA LEU A 405 -5.55 14.42 -22.30
C LEU A 405 -5.23 13.39 -23.40
N VAL A 406 -4.26 12.51 -23.16
CA VAL A 406 -3.88 11.47 -24.14
C VAL A 406 -5.01 10.47 -24.33
N VAL A 407 -5.60 9.95 -23.26
CA VAL A 407 -6.64 8.91 -23.33
C VAL A 407 -7.94 9.47 -23.91
N HIS A 408 -8.40 10.65 -23.47
CA HIS A 408 -9.60 11.29 -24.03
C HIS A 408 -9.36 11.79 -25.45
N GLY A 409 -8.17 12.33 -25.75
CA GLY A 409 -7.80 12.72 -27.11
C GLY A 409 -7.84 11.54 -28.09
N LEU A 410 -7.27 10.39 -27.69
CA LEU A 410 -7.35 9.15 -28.46
C LEU A 410 -8.79 8.65 -28.58
N GLY A 411 -9.56 8.65 -27.49
CA GLY A 411 -10.98 8.27 -27.50
C GLY A 411 -11.82 9.11 -28.47
N LEU A 412 -11.64 10.44 -28.46
CA LEU A 412 -12.32 11.35 -29.37
C LEU A 412 -11.90 11.14 -30.83
N LEU A 413 -10.62 10.90 -31.10
CA LEU A 413 -10.13 10.59 -32.45
C LEU A 413 -10.75 9.29 -32.99
N LEU A 414 -10.78 8.24 -32.17
CA LEU A 414 -11.40 6.96 -32.53
C LEU A 414 -12.93 7.09 -32.69
N ALA A 415 -13.58 7.91 -31.86
CA ALA A 415 -15.01 8.18 -31.95
C ALA A 415 -15.36 8.96 -33.23
N TRP A 416 -14.55 9.95 -33.60
CA TRP A 416 -14.68 10.65 -34.87
C TRP A 416 -14.48 9.72 -36.06
N TRP A 417 -13.51 8.81 -35.99
CA TRP A 417 -13.30 7.83 -37.05
C TRP A 417 -14.46 6.84 -37.14
N THR A 418 -15.00 6.42 -36.00
CA THR A 418 -16.23 5.61 -35.91
C THR A 418 -17.42 6.34 -36.53
N LEU A 419 -17.60 7.63 -36.25
CA LEU A 419 -18.66 8.47 -36.82
C LEU A 419 -18.54 8.55 -38.35
N ARG A 420 -17.33 8.82 -38.87
CA ARG A 420 -17.08 8.87 -40.31
C ARG A 420 -17.29 7.51 -40.97
N ARG A 421 -16.83 6.44 -40.35
CA ARG A 421 -16.95 5.08 -40.87
C ARG A 421 -18.43 4.66 -40.90
N THR A 422 -19.16 4.79 -39.81
CA THR A 422 -20.60 4.50 -39.79
C THR A 422 -21.41 5.37 -40.77
N ALA A 423 -21.01 6.62 -40.99
CA ALA A 423 -21.62 7.47 -42.01
C ALA A 423 -21.37 6.95 -43.44
N ARG A 424 -20.11 6.60 -43.78
CA ARG A 424 -19.74 6.03 -45.08
C ARG A 424 -20.43 4.70 -45.36
N TYR A 425 -20.67 3.90 -44.34
CA TYR A 425 -21.43 2.65 -44.44
C TYR A 425 -22.94 2.84 -44.23
N GLY A 426 -23.44 4.08 -44.26
CA GLY A 426 -24.87 4.38 -44.24
C GLY A 426 -25.65 3.80 -43.06
N PHE A 427 -25.03 3.79 -41.87
CA PHE A 427 -25.70 3.37 -40.64
C PHE A 427 -26.81 4.38 -40.27
N GLY A 428 -27.89 3.89 -39.67
CA GLY A 428 -28.93 4.74 -39.09
C GLY A 428 -28.37 5.69 -38.03
N GLN A 429 -29.01 6.85 -37.87
CA GLN A 429 -28.52 7.93 -36.99
C GLN A 429 -28.37 7.47 -35.53
N SER A 430 -29.33 6.70 -35.01
CA SER A 430 -29.29 6.18 -33.64
C SER A 430 -28.12 5.22 -33.41
N GLU A 431 -27.93 4.25 -34.31
CA GLU A 431 -26.82 3.30 -34.22
C GLU A 431 -25.47 4.01 -34.32
N ARG A 432 -25.36 4.96 -35.25
CA ARG A 432 -24.17 5.81 -35.41
C ARG A 432 -23.83 6.55 -34.12
N SER A 433 -24.79 7.24 -33.52
CA SER A 433 -24.59 7.97 -32.26
C SER A 433 -24.18 7.04 -31.11
N ILE A 434 -24.83 5.88 -30.97
CA ILE A 434 -24.52 4.93 -29.91
C ILE A 434 -23.07 4.46 -30.01
N TRP A 435 -22.62 4.03 -31.19
CA TRP A 435 -21.24 3.58 -31.37
C TRP A 435 -20.22 4.69 -31.15
N THR A 436 -20.50 5.89 -31.66
CA THR A 436 -19.62 7.04 -31.44
C THR A 436 -19.47 7.35 -29.96
N VAL A 437 -20.56 7.35 -29.17
CA VAL A 437 -20.52 7.59 -27.72
C VAL A 437 -19.77 6.47 -26.99
N LEU A 438 -20.06 5.20 -27.31
CA LEU A 438 -19.38 4.06 -26.70
C LEU A 438 -17.87 4.07 -26.96
N VAL A 439 -17.44 4.43 -28.15
CA VAL A 439 -16.01 4.57 -28.48
C VAL A 439 -15.41 5.81 -27.80
N ALA A 440 -16.14 6.92 -27.71
CA ALA A 440 -15.65 8.13 -27.03
C ALA A 440 -15.40 7.89 -25.54
N LEU A 441 -16.28 7.13 -24.86
CA LEU A 441 -16.16 6.83 -23.43
C LEU A 441 -15.28 5.61 -23.16
N GLY A 442 -15.35 4.60 -24.03
CA GLY A 442 -14.68 3.32 -23.86
C GLY A 442 -13.33 3.21 -24.55
N GLY A 443 -12.99 4.15 -25.42
CA GLY A 443 -11.71 4.26 -26.11
C GLY A 443 -11.38 3.07 -27.02
N LEU A 444 -10.10 2.66 -27.01
CA LEU A 444 -9.58 1.65 -27.93
C LEU A 444 -10.29 0.28 -27.82
N PRO A 445 -10.60 -0.27 -26.64
CA PRO A 445 -11.28 -1.55 -26.53
C PRO A 445 -12.66 -1.59 -27.20
N PHE A 446 -13.44 -0.52 -27.06
CA PHE A 446 -14.73 -0.40 -27.73
C PHE A 446 -14.59 -0.19 -29.23
N TRP A 447 -13.56 0.54 -29.66
CA TRP A 447 -13.28 0.73 -31.08
C TRP A 447 -12.92 -0.60 -31.79
N VAL A 448 -12.06 -1.41 -31.18
CA VAL A 448 -11.72 -2.75 -31.69
C VAL A 448 -12.97 -3.65 -31.70
N SER A 449 -13.77 -3.60 -30.64
CA SER A 449 -15.01 -4.38 -30.56
C SER A 449 -16.02 -3.97 -31.62
N PHE A 450 -16.13 -2.67 -31.90
CA PHE A 450 -16.94 -2.14 -33.00
C PHE A 450 -16.50 -2.69 -34.35
N LEU A 451 -15.18 -2.79 -34.60
CA LEU A 451 -14.66 -3.38 -35.83
C LEU A 451 -14.96 -4.88 -35.95
N ILE A 452 -14.87 -5.64 -34.85
CA ILE A 452 -15.07 -7.10 -34.87
C ILE A 452 -16.55 -7.47 -34.93
N CYS A 453 -17.40 -6.79 -34.15
CA CYS A 453 -18.83 -7.11 -34.03
C CYS A 453 -19.66 -6.73 -35.26
N ARG A 454 -19.15 -5.88 -36.15
CA ARG A 454 -19.88 -5.41 -37.32
C ARG A 454 -19.35 -6.06 -38.59
N HIS A 455 -20.29 -6.45 -39.44
CA HIS A 455 -20.00 -6.80 -40.82
C HIS A 455 -19.65 -5.53 -41.60
N TRP A 456 -18.57 -5.60 -42.37
CA TRP A 456 -18.06 -4.52 -43.22
C TRP A 456 -18.21 -4.92 -44.68
N PRO A 457 -19.38 -4.68 -45.30
CA PRO A 457 -19.63 -5.01 -46.70
C PRO A 457 -18.68 -4.28 -47.64
N VAL A 458 -18.41 -4.86 -48.82
CA VAL A 458 -17.61 -4.19 -49.85
C VAL A 458 -18.31 -2.91 -50.30
N LEU A 459 -17.56 -1.82 -50.37
CA LEU A 459 -18.01 -0.55 -50.94
C LEU A 459 -17.81 -0.58 -52.45
N GLU A 460 -18.86 -0.29 -53.21
CA GLU A 460 -18.82 -0.18 -54.66
C GLU A 460 -19.34 1.18 -55.10
N ARG A 461 -18.83 1.67 -56.24
CA ARG A 461 -19.34 2.92 -56.80
C ARG A 461 -20.73 2.71 -57.35
N CYS A 462 -21.67 3.54 -56.91
CA CYS A 462 -23.01 3.57 -57.44
C CYS A 462 -22.96 3.92 -58.94
N PRO A 463 -23.61 3.15 -59.83
CA PRO A 463 -23.60 3.44 -61.27
C PRO A 463 -24.35 4.72 -61.63
N GLN A 464 -25.24 5.22 -60.76
CA GLN A 464 -26.01 6.43 -60.98
C GLN A 464 -25.30 7.70 -60.49
N CYS A 465 -24.91 7.75 -59.20
CA CYS A 465 -24.29 8.94 -58.63
C CYS A 465 -22.76 8.89 -58.52
N GLY A 466 -22.13 7.74 -58.77
CA GLY A 466 -20.68 7.55 -58.66
C GLY A 466 -20.13 7.40 -57.24
N GLU A 467 -20.93 7.73 -56.21
CA GLU A 467 -20.51 7.63 -54.80
C GLU A 467 -20.35 6.18 -54.33
N GLU A 468 -19.44 5.97 -53.38
CA GLU A 468 -19.22 4.67 -52.78
C GLU A 468 -20.39 4.29 -51.85
N THR A 469 -21.00 3.15 -52.10
CA THR A 469 -22.10 2.60 -51.29
C THR A 469 -21.81 1.14 -50.96
N PRO A 470 -22.09 0.68 -49.73
CA PRO A 470 -21.92 -0.72 -49.38
C PRO A 470 -22.96 -1.60 -50.06
N ARG A 471 -22.55 -2.82 -50.45
CA ARG A 471 -23.34 -3.71 -51.31
C ARG A 471 -24.41 -4.55 -50.60
N ASP A 472 -24.47 -4.53 -49.28
CA ASP A 472 -25.41 -5.32 -48.48
C ASP A 472 -26.81 -4.70 -48.34
N ARG A 473 -27.16 -3.72 -49.20
CA ARG A 473 -28.43 -3.00 -49.18
C ARG A 473 -29.07 -2.94 -50.55
N LYS A 474 -30.38 -2.66 -50.58
CA LYS A 474 -31.16 -2.57 -51.83
C LYS A 474 -30.83 -1.33 -52.68
N GLY A 475 -30.56 -0.18 -52.06
CA GLY A 475 -30.34 1.08 -52.78
C GLY A 475 -29.14 1.87 -52.27
N CYS A 476 -28.63 2.79 -53.09
CA CYS A 476 -27.49 3.65 -52.75
C CYS A 476 -27.77 4.50 -51.50
N VAL A 477 -26.78 4.68 -50.61
CA VAL A 477 -26.92 5.54 -49.42
C VAL A 477 -27.17 7.02 -49.77
N HIS A 478 -26.72 7.44 -50.96
CA HIS A 478 -26.69 8.85 -51.35
C HIS A 478 -27.86 9.24 -52.27
N CYS A 479 -28.11 8.48 -53.34
CA CYS A 479 -29.16 8.79 -54.31
C CYS A 479 -30.36 7.83 -54.25
N GLU A 480 -30.34 6.85 -53.34
CA GLU A 480 -31.40 5.86 -53.15
C GLU A 480 -31.67 4.93 -54.35
N SER A 481 -30.94 5.08 -55.47
CA SER A 481 -31.10 4.23 -56.66
C SER A 481 -30.83 2.77 -56.33
N GLU A 482 -31.67 1.87 -56.83
CA GLU A 482 -31.51 0.42 -56.64
C GLU A 482 -30.15 -0.07 -57.16
N LEU A 483 -29.46 -0.85 -56.34
CA LEU A 483 -28.16 -1.42 -56.69
C LEU A 483 -28.35 -2.72 -57.45
N ALA A 484 -27.56 -2.92 -58.51
CA ALA A 484 -27.60 -4.15 -59.27
C ALA A 484 -27.31 -5.35 -58.36
N PRO A 485 -28.09 -6.45 -58.46
CA PRO A 485 -27.87 -7.63 -57.63
C PRO A 485 -26.42 -8.13 -57.80
N PRO A 486 -25.82 -8.70 -56.75
CA PRO A 486 -24.48 -9.26 -56.85
C PRO A 486 -24.42 -10.26 -58.00
N LYS A 487 -23.35 -10.19 -58.80
CA LYS A 487 -23.15 -11.11 -59.93
C LYS A 487 -23.13 -12.53 -59.38
N LEU A 488 -24.02 -13.38 -59.89
CA LEU A 488 -24.08 -14.78 -59.50
C LEU A 488 -22.76 -15.46 -59.90
N VAL A 489 -21.99 -15.93 -58.92
CA VAL A 489 -20.70 -16.62 -59.08
C VAL A 489 -20.82 -18.13 -58.85
N GLY A 490 -22.04 -18.65 -58.65
CA GLY A 490 -22.30 -20.08 -58.51
C GLY A 490 -22.11 -20.61 -57.08
N THR A 491 -21.77 -19.74 -56.12
CA THR A 491 -21.74 -20.09 -54.69
C THR A 491 -23.09 -19.93 -54.01
N GLU A 492 -24.10 -19.39 -54.71
CA GLU A 492 -25.44 -19.16 -54.17
C GLU A 492 -26.21 -20.47 -53.96
N VAL A 493 -25.77 -21.58 -54.56
CA VAL A 493 -26.39 -22.91 -54.41
C VAL A 493 -26.20 -23.48 -53.00
N PHE A 494 -25.28 -22.91 -52.21
CA PHE A 494 -24.94 -23.37 -50.86
C PHE A 494 -25.48 -22.47 -49.74
N ALA A 495 -26.09 -21.33 -50.07
CA ALA A 495 -26.72 -20.40 -49.13
C ALA A 495 -28.22 -20.66 -49.05
#